data_AF-A0A2J6T8V8-F1
#
_entry.id   AF-A0A2J6T8V8-F1
#
_cell.length_a   1.000
_cell.length_b   1.000
_cell.length_c   1.000
_cell.angle_alpha   90.00
_cell.angle_beta   90.00
_cell.angle_gamma   90.00
#
_symmetry.space_group_name_H-M   'P 1'
#
loop_
_entity.id
_entity.type
_entity.pdbx_description
1 polymer ?
#
loop_
_entity_poly.entity_id
_entity_poly.type
_entity_poly.pdbx_seq_one_letter_code
_entity_poly.pdbx_strand_id
1 'polypeptide(L)'
;ASLGLGELLELPLRGYRLFKYPSEYAPLGQDSKWGADFLLWWYLTATVIGIVPYVISTSLDEPILWLFLFTPGFLVGFAVLTAAASLFPFKLPFRVSSDAKGESCKPFTYYVIEDFVAVDAGQGKGYREELKERWNTSPVFRRMIWDVNLWWTIGGVIFIAALAVVTWGCDFDTAYGLSFGVLFIWIGVWALVTWLWVNRNLRVE
;
A
#
# COMPACT_ATOMS: atom_id res chain seq x y z
N ALA A 1 0.87 -19.19 -2.65
CA ALA A 1 0.80 -18.62 -1.29
C ALA A 1 1.92 -17.59 -1.03
N SER A 2 2.09 -16.59 -1.90
CA SER A 2 3.25 -15.67 -1.87
C SER A 2 2.93 -14.24 -1.42
N LEU A 3 1.66 -13.80 -1.46
CA LEU A 3 1.27 -12.49 -0.92
C LEU A 3 1.11 -12.51 0.61
N GLY A 4 0.70 -13.65 1.19
CA GLY A 4 0.49 -13.78 2.63
C GLY A 4 1.77 -13.93 3.47
N LEU A 5 2.84 -14.55 2.96
CA LEU A 5 4.04 -14.82 3.78
C LEU A 5 4.82 -13.55 4.16
N GLY A 6 4.93 -12.58 3.25
CA GLY A 6 5.54 -11.28 3.55
C GLY A 6 4.73 -10.53 4.59
N GLU A 7 3.41 -10.42 4.39
CA GLU A 7 2.50 -9.76 5.34
C GLU A 7 2.50 -10.46 6.72
N LEU A 8 2.54 -11.80 6.76
CA LEU A 8 2.60 -12.57 8.01
C LEU A 8 3.89 -12.38 8.81
N LEU A 9 4.99 -11.96 8.17
CA LEU A 9 6.27 -11.70 8.86
C LEU A 9 6.46 -10.21 9.15
N GLU A 10 6.14 -9.35 8.17
CA GLU A 10 6.30 -7.90 8.27
C GLU A 10 5.31 -7.31 9.28
N LEU A 11 4.06 -7.76 9.31
CA LEU A 11 3.06 -7.20 10.23
C LEU A 11 3.41 -7.41 11.71
N PRO A 12 3.75 -8.63 12.17
CA PRO A 12 4.17 -8.83 13.56
C PRO A 12 5.47 -8.10 13.89
N LEU A 13 6.42 -8.03 12.95
CA LEU A 13 7.70 -7.36 13.17
C LEU A 13 7.52 -5.84 13.30
N ARG A 14 6.74 -5.24 12.42
CA ARG A 14 6.30 -3.84 12.47
C ARG A 14 5.56 -3.54 13.76
N GLY A 15 4.59 -4.39 14.13
CA GLY A 15 3.87 -4.29 15.39
C GLY A 15 4.79 -4.35 16.61
N TYR A 16 5.78 -5.24 16.60
CA TYR A 16 6.78 -5.37 17.66
C TYR A 16 7.66 -4.12 17.77
N ARG A 17 8.15 -3.57 16.65
CA ARG A 17 8.98 -2.34 16.63
C ARG A 17 8.20 -1.15 17.19
N LEU A 18 6.96 -0.96 16.75
CA LEU A 18 6.09 0.13 17.22
C LEU A 18 5.72 -0.01 18.70
N PHE A 19 5.48 -1.24 19.17
CA PHE A 19 5.13 -1.48 20.56
C PHE A 19 6.32 -1.34 21.52
N LYS A 20 7.49 -1.87 21.15
CA LYS A 20 8.67 -1.92 22.02
C LYS A 20 9.50 -0.64 21.98
N TYR A 21 9.57 0.02 20.82
CA TYR A 21 10.41 1.20 20.59
C TYR A 21 9.59 2.39 20.04
N PRO A 22 8.51 2.82 20.72
CA PRO A 22 7.65 3.91 20.23
C PRO A 22 8.41 5.25 20.13
N SER A 23 9.40 5.50 20.99
CA SER A 23 10.23 6.70 20.91
C SER A 23 11.01 6.80 19.59
N GLU A 24 11.35 5.67 18.98
CA GLU A 24 12.15 5.60 17.74
C GLU A 24 11.29 5.49 16.50
N TYR A 25 10.18 4.74 16.56
CA TYR A 25 9.41 4.35 15.38
C TYR A 25 7.96 4.84 15.36
N ALA A 26 7.42 5.46 16.43
CA ALA A 26 6.06 5.97 16.39
C ALA A 26 5.96 7.25 15.52
N PRO A 27 4.78 7.56 14.95
CA PRO A 27 4.61 8.78 14.16
C PRO A 27 4.95 10.05 14.92
N LEU A 28 5.25 11.14 14.20
CA LEU A 28 5.61 12.40 14.85
C LEU A 28 4.45 12.93 15.72
N GLY A 29 4.78 13.44 16.92
CA GLY A 29 3.78 13.85 17.91
C GLY A 29 3.06 12.68 18.61
N GLN A 30 3.60 11.47 18.53
CA GLN A 30 3.18 10.31 19.30
C GLN A 30 4.38 9.64 19.98
N ASP A 31 4.22 9.35 21.27
CA ASP A 31 5.15 8.52 22.06
C ASP A 31 4.43 7.37 22.78
N SER A 32 3.14 7.19 22.47
CA SER A 32 2.34 6.12 23.04
C SER A 32 2.69 4.79 22.37
N LYS A 33 2.82 3.73 23.17
CA LYS A 33 2.90 2.34 22.71
C LYS A 33 1.67 1.87 21.90
N TRP A 34 0.59 2.65 21.90
CA TRP A 34 -0.62 2.43 21.12
C TRP A 34 -0.74 3.37 19.92
N GLY A 35 0.23 4.26 19.71
CA GLY A 35 0.32 5.17 18.56
C GLY A 35 0.79 4.43 17.30
N ALA A 36 0.04 3.41 16.90
CA ALA A 36 0.30 2.66 15.68
C ALA A 36 0.24 3.58 14.45
N ASP A 37 1.09 3.32 13.48
CA ASP A 37 1.14 4.07 12.23
C ASP A 37 0.01 3.67 11.28
N PHE A 38 -0.24 4.52 10.28
CA PHE A 38 -1.32 4.30 9.32
C PHE A 38 -1.14 2.97 8.58
N LEU A 39 0.09 2.66 8.16
CA LEU A 39 0.35 1.48 7.36
C LEU A 39 0.13 0.17 8.14
N LEU A 40 0.35 0.11 9.46
CA LEU A 40 -0.02 -1.06 10.27
C LEU A 40 -1.54 -1.31 10.22
N TRP A 41 -2.36 -0.27 10.46
CA TRP A 41 -3.81 -0.38 10.39
C TRP A 41 -4.31 -0.71 8.98
N TRP A 42 -3.66 -0.10 7.98
CA TRP A 42 -3.96 -0.33 6.57
C TRP A 42 -3.68 -1.79 6.18
N TYR A 43 -2.51 -2.33 6.53
CA TYR A 43 -2.17 -3.73 6.26
C TYR A 43 -3.08 -4.71 7.00
N LEU A 44 -3.44 -4.44 8.25
CA LEU A 44 -4.39 -5.28 8.98
C LEU A 44 -5.74 -5.33 8.27
N THR A 45 -6.22 -4.18 7.79
CA THR A 45 -7.48 -4.08 7.04
C THR A 45 -7.37 -4.79 5.68
N ALA A 46 -6.27 -4.57 4.96
CA ALA A 46 -6.00 -5.24 3.69
C ALA A 46 -5.96 -6.77 3.86
N THR A 47 -5.33 -7.26 4.92
CA THR A 47 -5.27 -8.69 5.25
C THR A 47 -6.68 -9.27 5.42
N VAL A 48 -7.57 -8.58 6.15
CA VAL A 48 -8.97 -9.01 6.29
C VAL A 48 -9.69 -9.00 4.94
N ILE A 49 -9.51 -7.96 4.13
CA ILE A 49 -10.11 -7.84 2.80
C ILE A 49 -9.63 -8.96 1.85
N GLY A 50 -8.38 -9.41 1.96
CA GLY A 50 -7.86 -10.53 1.18
C GLY A 50 -8.30 -11.90 1.70
N ILE A 51 -8.27 -12.11 3.02
CA ILE A 51 -8.58 -13.40 3.63
C ILE A 51 -10.07 -13.74 3.49
N VAL A 52 -10.98 -12.78 3.66
CA VAL A 52 -12.43 -13.07 3.66
C VAL A 52 -12.91 -13.70 2.33
N PRO A 53 -12.66 -13.11 1.15
CA PRO A 53 -13.00 -13.74 -0.14
C PRO A 53 -12.34 -15.10 -0.32
N TYR A 54 -11.07 -15.22 0.08
CA TYR A 54 -10.32 -16.47 -0.02
C TYR A 54 -10.94 -17.60 0.82
N VAL A 55 -11.26 -17.33 2.09
CA VAL A 55 -11.88 -18.31 3.00
C VAL A 55 -13.26 -18.69 2.48
N ILE A 56 -14.09 -17.72 2.10
CA ILE A 56 -15.42 -17.98 1.53
C ILE A 56 -15.31 -18.86 0.28
N SER A 57 -14.35 -18.58 -0.59
CA SER A 57 -14.18 -19.35 -1.84
C SER A 57 -13.82 -20.82 -1.62
N THR A 58 -13.17 -21.15 -0.50
CA THR A 58 -12.61 -22.48 -0.21
C THR A 58 -13.40 -23.27 0.84
N SER A 59 -14.30 -22.61 1.58
CA SER A 59 -15.03 -23.21 2.71
C SER A 59 -16.40 -23.78 2.34
N LEU A 60 -16.81 -23.66 1.08
CA LEU A 60 -18.07 -24.21 0.56
C LEU A 60 -17.85 -25.60 -0.04
N ASP A 61 -18.87 -26.46 0.00
CA ASP A 61 -18.83 -27.82 -0.59
C ASP A 61 -18.49 -27.77 -2.09
N GLU A 62 -19.02 -26.77 -2.78
CA GLU A 62 -18.59 -26.39 -4.13
C GLU A 62 -17.82 -25.07 -4.07
N PRO A 63 -16.51 -25.05 -4.40
CA PRO A 63 -15.68 -23.86 -4.28
C PRO A 63 -16.04 -22.80 -5.34
N ILE A 64 -16.03 -21.53 -4.92
CA ILE A 64 -16.28 -20.40 -5.82
C ILE A 64 -14.96 -20.00 -6.48
N LEU A 65 -14.62 -20.67 -7.58
CA LEU A 65 -13.32 -20.55 -8.26
C LEU A 65 -12.96 -19.13 -8.69
N TRP A 66 -13.92 -18.35 -9.20
CA TRP A 66 -13.65 -16.96 -9.61
C TRP A 66 -13.31 -16.07 -8.40
N LEU A 67 -13.94 -16.30 -7.25
CA LEU A 67 -13.70 -15.53 -6.03
C LEU A 67 -12.31 -15.81 -5.47
N PHE A 68 -11.88 -17.08 -5.57
CA PHE A 68 -10.52 -17.49 -5.26
C PHE A 68 -9.50 -16.77 -6.16
N LEU A 69 -9.69 -16.83 -7.49
CA LEU A 69 -8.78 -16.21 -8.46
C LEU A 69 -8.72 -14.69 -8.34
N PHE A 70 -9.85 -14.06 -8.01
CA PHE A 70 -9.97 -12.61 -7.93
C PHE A 70 -9.53 -12.02 -6.58
N THR A 71 -9.12 -12.84 -5.62
CA THR A 71 -8.65 -12.38 -4.29
C THR A 71 -7.57 -11.27 -4.37
N PRO A 72 -6.52 -11.37 -5.21
CA PRO A 72 -5.55 -10.29 -5.37
C PRO A 72 -6.17 -8.99 -5.90
N GLY A 73 -7.25 -9.10 -6.69
CA GLY A 73 -8.03 -7.96 -7.19
C GLY A 73 -8.71 -7.17 -6.07
N PHE A 74 -9.22 -7.83 -5.02
CA PHE A 74 -9.78 -7.15 -3.85
C PHE A 74 -8.72 -6.38 -3.06
N LEU A 75 -7.53 -6.96 -2.89
CA LEU A 75 -6.40 -6.30 -2.23
C LEU A 75 -5.94 -5.06 -2.99
N VAL A 76 -5.69 -5.20 -4.29
CA VAL A 76 -5.31 -4.07 -5.15
C VAL A 76 -6.45 -3.06 -5.25
N GLY A 77 -7.71 -3.52 -5.27
CA GLY A 77 -8.89 -2.66 -5.22
C GLY A 77 -8.92 -1.77 -3.98
N PHE A 78 -8.63 -2.32 -2.80
CA PHE A 78 -8.54 -1.54 -1.57
C PHE A 78 -7.41 -0.49 -1.61
N ALA A 79 -6.24 -0.85 -2.16
CA ALA A 79 -5.14 0.09 -2.37
C ALA A 79 -5.51 1.20 -3.35
N VAL A 80 -6.12 0.86 -4.49
CA VAL A 80 -6.61 1.82 -5.49
C VAL A 80 -7.65 2.75 -4.89
N LEU A 81 -8.61 2.25 -4.12
CA LEU A 81 -9.62 3.08 -3.47
C LEU A 81 -8.99 4.04 -2.45
N THR A 82 -8.02 3.57 -1.67
CA THR A 82 -7.30 4.42 -0.71
C THR A 82 -6.49 5.50 -1.43
N ALA A 83 -5.76 5.14 -2.49
CA ALA A 83 -4.96 6.06 -3.29
C ALA A 83 -5.82 7.06 -4.05
N ALA A 84 -6.95 6.62 -4.63
CA ALA A 84 -7.91 7.47 -5.31
C ALA A 84 -8.61 8.43 -4.35
N ALA A 85 -8.99 7.97 -3.14
CA ALA A 85 -9.53 8.85 -2.11
C ALA A 85 -8.55 9.98 -1.76
N SER A 86 -7.25 9.65 -1.66
CA SER A 86 -6.21 10.66 -1.39
C SER A 86 -6.04 11.71 -2.50
N LEU A 87 -6.49 11.45 -3.75
CA LEU A 87 -6.44 12.45 -4.83
C LEU A 87 -7.39 13.63 -4.60
N PHE A 88 -8.42 13.47 -3.76
CA PHE A 88 -9.35 14.54 -3.45
C PHE A 88 -8.82 15.41 -2.30
N PRO A 89 -8.94 16.74 -2.39
CA PRO A 89 -8.52 17.61 -1.31
C PRO A 89 -9.52 17.53 -0.15
N PHE A 90 -9.21 16.74 0.88
CA PHE A 90 -9.97 16.72 2.13
C PHE A 90 -9.07 16.90 3.35
N LYS A 91 -9.70 17.33 4.46
CA LYS A 91 -9.04 17.44 5.75
C LYS A 91 -9.14 16.13 6.51
N LEU A 92 -8.04 15.69 7.10
CA LEU A 92 -7.98 14.42 7.80
C LEU A 92 -8.95 14.41 9.01
N PRO A 93 -9.94 13.50 9.05
CA PRO A 93 -10.91 13.45 10.14
C PRO A 93 -10.33 12.89 11.45
N PHE A 94 -9.23 12.14 11.34
CA PHE A 94 -8.43 11.59 12.43
C PHE A 94 -6.93 11.70 12.05
N ARG A 95 -6.03 11.44 13.00
CA ARG A 95 -4.58 11.44 12.73
C ARG A 95 -4.23 10.32 11.75
N VAL A 96 -3.42 10.63 10.75
CA VAL A 96 -2.86 9.65 9.81
C VAL A 96 -1.35 9.76 9.90
N SER A 97 -0.71 8.77 10.52
CA SER A 97 0.73 8.79 10.85
C SER A 97 1.15 10.13 11.45
N SER A 98 2.12 10.82 10.84
CA SER A 98 2.69 12.06 11.39
C SER A 98 1.83 13.31 11.17
N ASP A 99 0.70 13.17 10.47
CA ASP A 99 -0.22 14.27 10.19
C ASP A 99 -1.35 14.31 11.21
N ALA A 100 -1.51 15.47 11.86
CA ALA A 100 -2.56 15.65 12.84
C ALA A 100 -3.95 15.74 12.19
N LYS A 101 -4.99 15.51 13.01
CA LYS A 101 -6.37 15.75 12.62
C LYS A 101 -6.54 17.20 12.12
N GLY A 102 -7.20 17.36 10.98
CA GLY A 102 -7.43 18.68 10.35
C GLY A 102 -6.34 19.14 9.39
N GLU A 103 -5.21 18.42 9.29
CA GLU A 103 -4.23 18.64 8.22
C GLU A 103 -4.80 18.23 6.85
N SER A 104 -4.23 18.78 5.78
CA SER A 104 -4.61 18.37 4.42
C SER A 104 -4.07 16.96 4.13
N CYS A 105 -4.92 16.08 3.62
CA CYS A 105 -4.51 14.73 3.25
C CYS A 105 -3.39 14.78 2.20
N LYS A 106 -2.30 14.06 2.47
CA LYS A 106 -1.22 13.81 1.52
C LYS A 106 -1.58 12.59 0.64
N PRO A 107 -0.96 12.43 -0.53
CA PRO A 107 -1.16 11.23 -1.34
C PRO A 107 -0.88 9.96 -0.54
N PHE A 108 -1.63 8.88 -0.76
CA PHE A 108 -1.43 7.58 -0.10
C PHE A 108 0.03 7.12 -0.17
N THR A 109 0.68 7.29 -1.33
CA THR A 109 2.11 6.98 -1.51
C THR A 109 3.03 7.69 -0.51
N TYR A 110 2.71 8.91 -0.07
CA TYR A 110 3.49 9.61 0.94
C TYR A 110 3.49 8.82 2.27
N TYR A 111 2.31 8.42 2.74
CA TYR A 111 2.18 7.66 3.99
C TYR A 111 2.82 6.28 3.89
N VAL A 112 2.75 5.63 2.72
CA VAL A 112 3.45 4.36 2.48
C VAL A 112 4.96 4.53 2.63
N ILE A 113 5.55 5.54 1.99
CA ILE A 113 7.00 5.80 2.07
C ILE A 113 7.40 6.16 3.50
N GLU A 114 6.66 7.06 4.15
CA GLU A 114 6.91 7.48 5.52
C GLU A 114 6.99 6.27 6.47
N ASP A 115 5.96 5.44 6.48
CA ASP A 115 5.82 4.35 7.43
C ASP A 115 6.69 3.15 7.08
N PHE A 116 6.87 2.84 5.80
CA PHE A 116 7.73 1.74 5.37
C PHE A 116 9.20 2.03 5.70
N VAL A 117 9.69 3.22 5.33
CA VAL A 117 11.11 3.54 5.53
C VAL A 117 11.43 3.80 7.00
N ALA A 118 10.53 4.47 7.73
CA ALA A 118 10.72 4.67 9.16
C ALA A 118 10.76 3.34 9.92
N VAL A 119 9.78 2.45 9.69
CA VAL A 119 9.63 1.23 10.49
C VAL A 119 10.39 0.06 9.89
N ASP A 120 10.11 -0.32 8.65
CA ASP A 120 10.62 -1.56 8.04
C ASP A 120 12.09 -1.43 7.64
N ALA A 121 12.48 -0.29 7.07
CA ALA A 121 13.88 0.04 6.74
C ALA A 121 14.69 0.60 7.92
N GLY A 122 14.08 0.73 9.11
CA GLY A 122 14.79 1.04 10.35
C GLY A 122 15.29 2.48 10.49
N GLN A 123 14.75 3.44 9.73
CA GLN A 123 15.23 4.83 9.77
C GLN A 123 14.59 5.69 10.89
N GLY A 124 13.48 5.22 11.47
CA GLY A 124 12.83 5.86 12.62
C GLY A 124 12.31 7.27 12.38
N LYS A 125 12.16 8.04 13.47
CA LYS A 125 11.58 9.39 13.48
C LYS A 125 12.41 10.43 12.71
N GLY A 126 13.74 10.32 12.70
CA GLY A 126 14.60 11.27 11.97
C GLY A 126 14.25 11.33 10.50
N TYR A 127 14.04 10.18 9.86
CA TYR A 127 13.56 10.12 8.48
C TYR A 127 12.18 10.78 8.28
N ARG A 128 11.26 10.64 9.23
CA ARG A 128 9.94 11.27 9.13
C ARG A 128 10.03 12.79 9.19
N GLU A 129 10.94 13.33 10.01
CA GLU A 129 11.21 14.76 10.09
C GLU A 129 11.78 15.29 8.77
N GLU A 130 12.81 14.62 8.25
CA GLU A 130 13.42 14.96 6.95
C GLU A 130 12.42 14.87 5.79
N LEU A 131 11.59 13.82 5.76
CA LEU A 131 10.56 13.63 4.74
C LEU A 131 9.50 14.74 4.81
N LYS A 132 9.08 15.12 6.03
CA LYS A 132 8.11 16.20 6.25
C LYS A 132 8.69 17.56 5.86
N GLU A 133 9.96 17.83 6.18
CA GLU A 133 10.67 19.03 5.75
C GLU A 133 10.77 19.10 4.23
N ARG A 134 11.19 18.00 3.59
CA ARG A 134 11.28 17.91 2.12
C ARG A 134 9.93 18.14 1.44
N TRP A 135 8.87 17.55 1.99
CA TRP A 135 7.50 17.77 1.50
C TRP A 135 7.10 19.24 1.56
N ASN A 136 7.41 19.93 2.66
CA ASN A 136 7.04 21.34 2.82
C ASN A 136 7.87 22.27 1.93
N THR A 137 9.14 21.93 1.70
CA THR A 137 10.10 22.80 1.01
C THR A 137 10.09 22.60 -0.51
N SER A 138 9.99 21.36 -0.99
CA SER A 138 10.19 21.02 -2.41
C SER A 138 8.86 20.85 -3.14
N PRO A 139 8.45 21.78 -4.02
CA PRO A 139 7.28 21.59 -4.88
C PRO A 139 7.50 20.47 -5.91
N VAL A 140 8.76 20.24 -6.32
CA VAL A 140 9.13 19.16 -7.26
C VAL A 140 8.88 17.80 -6.61
N PHE A 141 9.33 17.61 -5.37
CA PHE A 141 9.07 16.39 -4.61
C PHE A 141 7.58 16.12 -4.44
N ARG A 142 6.82 17.14 -4.01
CA ARG A 142 5.36 17.00 -3.84
C ARG A 142 4.68 16.54 -5.12
N ARG A 143 5.01 17.18 -6.25
CA ARG A 143 4.45 16.81 -7.55
C ARG A 143 4.82 15.39 -7.95
N MET A 144 6.09 15.01 -7.76
CA MET A 144 6.56 13.65 -8.04
C MET A 144 5.77 12.61 -7.24
N ILE A 145 5.54 12.82 -5.94
CA ILE A 145 4.78 11.85 -5.13
C ILE A 145 3.31 11.77 -5.59
N TRP A 146 2.69 12.88 -5.99
CA TRP A 146 1.34 12.85 -6.58
C TRP A 146 1.30 12.07 -7.90
N ASP A 147 2.29 12.30 -8.76
CA ASP A 147 2.38 11.60 -10.05
C ASP A 147 2.58 10.09 -9.84
N VAL A 148 3.41 9.69 -8.88
CA VAL A 148 3.58 8.28 -8.49
C VAL A 148 2.29 7.70 -7.91
N ASN A 149 1.60 8.44 -7.04
CA ASN A 149 0.31 8.01 -6.48
C ASN A 149 -0.73 7.75 -7.59
N LEU A 150 -0.81 8.65 -8.57
CA LEU A 150 -1.68 8.49 -9.73
C LEU A 150 -1.25 7.31 -10.61
N TRP A 151 0.05 7.15 -10.87
CA TRP A 151 0.61 6.05 -11.66
C TRP A 151 0.23 4.68 -11.10
N TRP A 152 0.36 4.50 -9.78
CA TRP A 152 -0.03 3.26 -9.11
C TRP A 152 -1.54 3.08 -9.02
N THR A 153 -2.31 4.18 -8.88
CA THR A 153 -3.78 4.12 -8.93
C THR A 153 -4.27 3.61 -10.30
N ILE A 154 -3.78 4.20 -11.39
CA ILE A 154 -4.10 3.78 -12.76
C ILE A 154 -3.62 2.36 -13.01
N GLY A 155 -2.40 2.04 -12.57
CA GLY A 155 -1.85 0.69 -12.64
C GLY A 155 -2.72 -0.35 -11.98
N GLY A 156 -3.19 -0.08 -10.76
CA GLY A 156 -4.05 -1.01 -10.03
C GLY A 156 -5.39 -1.23 -10.74
N VAL A 157 -5.99 -0.19 -11.32
CA VAL A 157 -7.22 -0.34 -12.14
C VAL A 157 -6.96 -1.23 -13.36
N ILE A 158 -5.85 -1.02 -14.07
CA ILE A 158 -5.45 -1.84 -15.22
C ILE A 158 -5.24 -3.30 -14.79
N PHE A 159 -4.57 -3.53 -13.66
CA PHE A 159 -4.37 -4.87 -13.13
C PHE A 159 -5.69 -5.56 -12.79
N ILE A 160 -6.60 -4.88 -12.09
CA ILE A 160 -7.92 -5.43 -11.73
C ILE A 160 -8.72 -5.78 -13.00
N ALA A 161 -8.68 -4.93 -14.01
CA ALA A 161 -9.32 -5.20 -15.30
C ALA A 161 -8.70 -6.40 -16.02
N ALA A 162 -7.37 -6.50 -16.06
CA ALA A 162 -6.68 -7.64 -16.65
C ALA A 162 -6.99 -8.95 -15.90
N LEU A 163 -6.98 -8.91 -14.57
CA LEU A 163 -7.34 -10.04 -13.72
C LEU A 163 -8.79 -10.47 -13.96
N ALA A 164 -9.71 -9.53 -14.18
CA ALA A 164 -11.10 -9.83 -14.50
C ALA A 164 -11.21 -10.60 -15.81
N VAL A 165 -10.54 -10.10 -16.86
CA VAL A 165 -10.52 -10.77 -18.17
C VAL A 165 -9.98 -12.20 -18.06
N VAL A 166 -8.90 -12.42 -17.32
CA VAL A 166 -8.35 -13.77 -17.09
C VAL A 166 -9.31 -14.65 -16.30
N THR A 167 -9.91 -14.11 -15.24
CA THR A 167 -10.77 -14.87 -14.32
C THR A 167 -12.06 -15.35 -14.99
N TRP A 168 -12.69 -14.53 -15.83
CA TRP A 168 -13.96 -14.86 -16.49
C TRP A 168 -13.81 -15.28 -17.96
N GLY A 169 -12.63 -15.11 -18.54
CA GLY A 169 -12.37 -15.42 -19.96
C GLY A 169 -11.64 -16.73 -20.21
N CYS A 170 -11.13 -17.40 -19.19
CA CYS A 170 -10.35 -18.64 -19.32
C CYS A 170 -10.93 -19.78 -18.46
N ASP A 171 -10.57 -21.02 -18.80
CA ASP A 171 -10.74 -22.15 -17.89
C ASP A 171 -9.91 -21.96 -16.61
N PHE A 172 -10.30 -22.65 -15.53
CA PHE A 172 -9.71 -22.43 -14.21
C PHE A 172 -8.19 -22.69 -14.16
N ASP A 173 -7.72 -23.78 -14.77
CA ASP A 173 -6.31 -24.17 -14.70
C ASP A 173 -5.42 -23.12 -15.39
N THR A 174 -5.88 -22.65 -16.56
CA THR A 174 -5.22 -21.56 -17.30
C THR A 174 -5.31 -20.25 -16.52
N ALA A 175 -6.48 -19.89 -16.01
CA ALA A 175 -6.70 -18.67 -15.25
C ALA A 175 -5.85 -18.62 -13.97
N TYR A 176 -5.68 -19.75 -13.29
CA TYR A 176 -4.83 -19.88 -12.11
C TYR A 176 -3.38 -19.52 -12.42
N GLY A 177 -2.80 -20.09 -13.49
CA GLY A 177 -1.43 -19.79 -13.90
C GLY A 177 -1.27 -18.34 -14.36
N LEU A 178 -2.20 -17.85 -15.21
CA LEU A 178 -2.14 -16.51 -15.76
C LEU A 178 -2.34 -15.42 -14.70
N SER A 179 -3.18 -15.64 -13.68
CA SER A 179 -3.42 -14.64 -12.62
C SER A 179 -2.14 -14.26 -11.88
N PHE A 180 -1.27 -15.22 -11.59
CA PHE A 180 0.06 -14.95 -11.03
C PHE A 180 0.98 -14.25 -12.02
N GLY A 181 0.99 -14.69 -13.28
CA GLY A 181 1.79 -14.06 -14.34
C GLY A 181 1.45 -12.58 -14.51
N VAL A 182 0.15 -12.26 -14.60
CA VAL A 182 -0.35 -10.88 -14.70
C VAL A 182 0.07 -10.06 -13.48
N LEU A 183 -0.06 -10.60 -12.26
CA LEU A 183 0.34 -9.92 -11.04
C LEU A 183 1.83 -9.55 -11.04
N PHE A 184 2.72 -10.51 -11.30
CA PHE A 184 4.17 -10.26 -11.22
C PHE A 184 4.67 -9.38 -12.36
N ILE A 185 4.14 -9.56 -13.58
CA ILE A 185 4.46 -8.69 -14.71
C ILE A 185 4.03 -7.25 -14.41
N TRP A 186 2.79 -7.07 -13.92
CA TRP A 186 2.28 -5.76 -13.55
C TRP A 186 3.14 -5.08 -12.49
N ILE A 187 3.38 -5.75 -11.35
CA ILE A 187 4.21 -5.21 -10.26
C ILE A 187 5.61 -4.87 -10.76
N GLY A 188 6.24 -5.78 -11.50
CA GLY A 188 7.60 -5.60 -12.00
C GLY A 188 7.74 -4.41 -12.95
N VAL A 189 6.82 -4.30 -13.93
CA VAL A 189 6.83 -3.19 -14.89
C VAL A 189 6.53 -1.86 -14.20
N TRP A 190 5.50 -1.80 -13.35
CA TRP A 190 5.14 -0.55 -12.65
C TRP A 190 6.22 -0.09 -11.68
N ALA A 191 6.85 -1.01 -10.96
CA ALA A 191 7.95 -0.71 -10.07
C ALA A 191 9.18 -0.21 -10.83
N LEU A 192 9.54 -0.85 -11.96
CA LEU A 192 10.67 -0.43 -12.78
C LEU A 192 10.47 1.00 -13.34
N VAL A 193 9.28 1.28 -13.88
CA VAL A 193 8.94 2.61 -14.39
C VAL A 193 8.99 3.64 -13.27
N THR A 194 8.41 3.33 -12.10
CA THR A 194 8.46 4.21 -10.92
C THR A 194 9.89 4.51 -10.51
N TRP A 195 10.75 3.48 -10.44
CA TRP A 195 12.15 3.64 -10.07
C TRP A 195 12.92 4.55 -11.03
N LEU A 196 12.77 4.33 -12.34
CA LEU A 196 13.39 5.17 -13.38
C LEU A 196 12.87 6.62 -13.31
N TRP A 197 11.57 6.80 -13.12
CA TRP A 197 10.92 8.11 -13.01
C TRP A 197 11.45 8.87 -11.81
N VAL A 198 11.36 8.27 -10.62
CA VAL A 198 11.76 8.89 -9.36
C VAL A 198 13.23 9.25 -9.39
N ASN A 199 14.12 8.33 -9.82
CA ASN A 199 15.55 8.61 -9.94
C ASN A 199 15.86 9.77 -10.90
N ARG A 200 15.06 9.97 -11.96
CA ARG A 200 15.19 11.12 -12.84
C ARG A 200 14.76 12.43 -12.17
N ASN A 201 13.64 12.43 -11.44
CA ASN A 201 13.13 13.64 -10.79
C ASN A 201 13.98 14.06 -9.60
N LEU A 202 14.50 13.09 -8.84
CA LEU A 202 15.45 13.34 -7.75
C LEU A 202 16.78 13.94 -8.20
N ARG A 203 17.13 13.89 -9.49
CA ARG A 203 18.31 14.59 -10.05
C ARG A 203 18.01 16.02 -10.47
N VAL A 204 16.73 16.34 -10.62
CA VAL A 204 16.24 17.68 -11.03
C VAL A 204 15.89 18.51 -9.80
N GLU A 205 15.38 17.85 -8.76
CA GLU A 205 15.27 18.39 -7.40
C GLU A 205 16.64 18.71 -6.81
#